data_AF-A0AAE6YDB0-F1
#
_entry.id   AF-A0AAE6YDB0-F1
#
_cell.length_a   1.000
_cell.length_b   1.000
_cell.length_c   1.000
_cell.angle_alpha   90.00
_cell.angle_beta   90.00
_cell.angle_gamma   90.00
#
_symmetry.space_group_name_H-M   'P 1'
#
loop_
_entity.id
_entity.type
_entity.pdbx_description
1 polymer ?
#
loop_
_entity_poly.entity_id
_entity_poly.type
_entity_poly.pdbx_seq_one_letter_code
_entity_poly.pdbx_strand_id
1 'polypeptide(L)'
;MDLTSGTRATAATAVVVMLGGLGLTAHGVWREQATLSLAGVVLCMVALSLTVLAVVYHWVTDTSTERIALAAAQRQAQQERATHIAAKAQLENERARLYQDLAADRAADAQRLKAERASVEAEFEDARAKLVADSMEILASWFVNGKIQPPEGCTGNLIHFPKQTEERDREQAPMPRQQPDRPRAREHGVVGP
;
A
#
# COMPACT_ATOMS: atom_id res chain seq x y z
N MET A 1 -17.64 -31.20 31.46
CA MET A 1 -16.35 -31.43 32.18
C MET A 1 -15.80 -32.76 31.69
N ASP A 2 -14.88 -32.73 30.73
CA ASP A 2 -14.17 -33.94 30.36
C ASP A 2 -13.14 -34.26 31.44
N LEU A 3 -13.52 -35.17 32.34
CA LEU A 3 -12.60 -35.71 33.33
C LEU A 3 -11.47 -36.43 32.57
N THR A 4 -10.28 -35.84 32.61
CA THR A 4 -9.02 -36.43 32.13
C THR A 4 -8.85 -37.84 32.70
N SER A 5 -8.17 -38.76 31.99
CA SER A 5 -8.04 -40.16 32.43
C SER A 5 -7.48 -40.29 33.85
N GLY A 6 -6.60 -39.36 34.26
CA GLY A 6 -6.06 -39.26 35.61
C GLY A 6 -7.09 -38.90 36.69
N THR A 7 -8.01 -37.96 36.41
CA THR A 7 -9.06 -37.59 37.38
C THR A 7 -10.15 -38.66 37.50
N ARG A 8 -10.43 -39.39 36.43
CA ARG A 8 -11.30 -40.58 36.49
C ARG A 8 -10.68 -41.69 37.34
N ALA A 9 -9.38 -41.92 37.22
CA ALA A 9 -8.66 -42.91 38.01
C ALA A 9 -8.63 -42.53 39.50
N THR A 10 -8.36 -41.27 39.84
CA THR A 10 -8.37 -40.81 41.25
C THR A 10 -9.76 -40.80 41.86
N ALA A 11 -10.81 -40.48 41.09
CA ALA A 11 -12.18 -40.60 41.57
C ALA A 11 -12.56 -42.07 41.83
N ALA A 12 -12.20 -42.98 40.91
CA ALA A 12 -12.48 -44.41 41.06
C ALA A 12 -11.74 -45.02 42.26
N THR A 13 -10.46 -44.71 42.45
CA THR A 13 -9.70 -45.20 43.62
C THR A 13 -10.25 -44.64 44.92
N ALA A 14 -10.65 -43.36 44.95
CA ALA A 14 -11.24 -42.77 46.13
C ALA A 14 -12.59 -43.39 46.52
N VAL A 15 -13.45 -43.71 45.54
CA VAL A 15 -14.72 -44.40 45.79
C VAL A 15 -14.48 -45.77 46.40
N VAL A 16 -13.50 -46.53 45.88
CA VAL A 16 -13.12 -47.84 46.43
C VAL A 16 -12.59 -47.72 47.86
N VAL A 17 -11.74 -46.73 48.12
CA VAL A 17 -11.18 -46.47 49.46
C VAL A 17 -12.27 -46.04 50.45
N MET A 18 -13.21 -45.20 50.04
CA MET A 18 -14.34 -44.78 50.88
C MET A 18 -15.30 -45.95 51.18
N LEU A 19 -15.59 -46.80 50.19
CA LEU A 19 -16.38 -48.02 50.38
C LEU A 19 -15.70 -48.99 51.35
N GLY A 20 -14.38 -49.15 51.23
CA GLY A 20 -13.57 -49.95 52.16
C GLY A 20 -13.59 -49.38 53.58
N GLY A 21 -13.43 -48.05 53.72
CA GLY A 21 -13.52 -47.34 55.00
C GLY A 21 -14.89 -47.49 55.66
N LEU A 22 -15.97 -47.27 54.90
CA LEU A 22 -17.36 -47.50 55.35
C LEU A 22 -17.59 -48.94 55.79
N GLY A 23 -17.10 -49.92 55.02
CA GLY A 23 -17.16 -51.33 55.38
C GLY A 23 -16.43 -51.63 56.70
N LEU A 24 -15.26 -51.04 56.91
CA LEU A 24 -14.49 -51.14 58.15
C LEU A 24 -15.22 -50.49 59.32
N THR A 25 -15.87 -49.34 59.12
CA THR A 25 -16.68 -48.70 60.16
C THR A 25 -17.86 -49.57 60.59
N ALA A 26 -18.61 -50.09 59.61
CA ALA A 26 -19.76 -50.96 59.86
C ALA A 26 -19.33 -52.27 60.54
N HIS A 27 -18.19 -52.85 60.14
CA HIS A 27 -17.66 -54.06 60.75
C HIS A 27 -17.17 -53.81 62.19
N GLY A 28 -16.54 -52.67 62.45
CA GLY A 28 -16.13 -52.26 63.79
C GLY A 28 -17.31 -52.05 64.73
N VAL A 29 -18.39 -51.44 64.24
CA VAL A 29 -19.66 -51.27 64.99
C VAL A 29 -20.29 -52.64 65.29
N TRP A 30 -20.34 -53.54 64.31
CA TRP A 30 -20.93 -54.87 64.49
C TRP A 30 -20.17 -55.77 65.48
N ARG A 31 -18.84 -55.62 65.57
CA ARG A 31 -17.99 -56.37 66.51
C ARG A 31 -17.70 -55.65 67.83
N GLU A 32 -18.32 -54.50 68.10
CA GLU A 32 -18.07 -53.67 69.28
C GLU A 32 -16.59 -53.25 69.44
N GLN A 33 -15.87 -53.13 68.33
CA GLN A 33 -14.45 -52.73 68.31
C GLN A 33 -14.32 -51.25 67.93
N ALA A 34 -14.24 -50.39 68.94
CA ALA A 34 -14.15 -48.93 68.77
C ALA A 34 -12.92 -48.48 67.95
N THR A 35 -11.80 -49.19 68.03
CA THR A 35 -10.59 -48.89 67.24
C THR A 35 -10.78 -49.11 65.75
N LEU A 36 -11.52 -50.16 65.36
CA LEU A 36 -11.78 -50.45 63.95
C LEU A 36 -12.75 -49.43 63.33
N SER A 37 -13.77 -49.02 64.10
CA SER A 37 -14.72 -48.01 63.63
C SER A 37 -14.09 -46.64 63.50
N LEU A 38 -13.25 -46.23 64.46
CA LEU A 38 -12.50 -44.98 64.38
C LEU A 38 -11.55 -44.96 63.17
N ALA A 39 -10.82 -46.06 62.92
CA ALA A 39 -9.90 -46.18 61.80
C ALA A 39 -10.62 -46.03 60.45
N GLY A 40 -11.80 -46.63 60.30
CA GLY A 40 -12.61 -46.50 59.07
C GLY A 40 -13.07 -45.06 58.82
N VAL A 41 -13.50 -44.33 59.85
CA VAL A 41 -13.91 -42.92 59.74
C VAL A 41 -12.74 -42.03 59.33
N VAL A 42 -11.57 -42.23 59.97
CA VAL A 42 -10.35 -41.49 59.64
C VAL A 42 -9.93 -41.75 58.19
N LEU A 43 -10.02 -42.99 57.73
CA LEU A 43 -9.68 -43.38 56.36
C LEU A 43 -10.62 -42.73 55.33
N CYS A 44 -11.92 -42.67 55.61
CA CYS A 44 -12.88 -41.93 54.78
C CYS A 44 -12.57 -40.43 54.73
N MET A 45 -12.26 -39.80 55.88
CA MET A 45 -11.91 -38.37 55.92
C MET A 45 -10.65 -38.03 55.12
N VAL A 46 -9.62 -38.87 55.20
CA VAL A 46 -8.37 -38.68 54.43
C VAL A 46 -8.61 -38.89 52.93
N ALA A 47 -9.39 -39.88 52.54
CA ALA A 47 -9.75 -40.08 51.14
C ALA A 47 -10.54 -38.89 50.57
N LEU A 48 -11.43 -38.30 51.37
CA LEU A 48 -12.24 -37.15 50.99
C LEU A 48 -11.40 -35.87 50.88
N SER A 49 -10.46 -35.65 51.81
CA SER A 49 -9.57 -34.49 51.73
C SER A 49 -8.62 -34.56 50.53
N LEU A 50 -8.06 -35.73 50.22
CA LEU A 50 -7.19 -35.93 49.07
C LEU A 50 -7.92 -35.75 47.73
N THR A 51 -9.16 -36.22 47.63
CA THR A 51 -9.96 -36.02 46.41
C THR A 51 -10.32 -34.56 46.19
N VAL A 52 -10.75 -33.86 47.23
CA VAL A 52 -11.03 -32.42 47.15
C VAL A 52 -9.77 -31.66 46.72
N LEU A 53 -8.61 -31.96 47.33
CA LEU A 53 -7.35 -31.32 46.97
C LEU A 53 -6.98 -31.58 45.51
N ALA A 54 -7.12 -32.82 45.02
CA ALA A 54 -6.82 -33.18 43.63
C ALA A 54 -7.74 -32.46 42.63
N VAL A 55 -9.03 -32.34 42.94
CA VAL A 55 -10.00 -31.62 42.10
C VAL A 55 -9.68 -30.13 42.05
N VAL A 56 -9.40 -29.51 43.20
CA VAL A 56 -9.02 -28.09 43.27
C VAL A 56 -7.71 -27.85 42.52
N TYR A 57 -6.70 -28.70 42.72
CA TYR A 57 -5.44 -28.58 42.02
C TYR A 57 -5.62 -28.69 40.50
N HIS A 58 -6.41 -29.66 40.04
CA HIS A 58 -6.71 -29.80 38.61
C HIS A 58 -7.46 -28.58 38.09
N TRP A 59 -8.46 -28.09 38.81
CA TRP A 59 -9.24 -26.93 38.39
C TRP A 59 -8.38 -25.66 38.28
N VAL A 60 -7.45 -25.44 39.21
CA VAL A 60 -6.54 -24.28 39.20
C VAL A 60 -5.46 -24.40 38.12
N THR A 61 -4.99 -25.61 37.83
CA THR A 61 -3.85 -25.82 36.89
C THR A 61 -4.28 -26.13 35.47
N ASP A 62 -5.53 -26.53 35.25
CA ASP A 62 -6.06 -26.81 33.92
C ASP A 62 -6.33 -25.51 33.14
N THR A 63 -5.26 -25.03 32.51
CA THR A 63 -5.28 -23.89 31.58
C THR A 63 -5.45 -24.34 30.13
N SER A 64 -5.83 -25.60 29.87
CA SER A 64 -5.89 -26.14 28.51
C SER A 64 -6.90 -25.39 27.63
N THR A 65 -8.07 -25.08 28.18
CA THR A 65 -9.13 -24.32 27.49
C THR A 65 -8.70 -22.90 27.17
N GLU A 66 -8.05 -22.21 28.11
CA GLU A 66 -7.51 -20.87 27.92
C GLU A 66 -6.40 -20.85 26.87
N ARG A 67 -5.50 -21.84 26.88
CA ARG A 67 -4.44 -21.98 25.86
C ARG A 67 -5.02 -22.23 24.47
N ILE A 68 -6.06 -23.05 24.36
CA ILE A 68 -6.74 -23.31 23.08
C ILE A 68 -7.45 -22.04 22.60
N ALA A 69 -8.15 -21.33 23.48
CA ALA A 69 -8.81 -20.07 23.15
C ALA A 69 -7.80 -19.00 22.69
N LEU A 70 -6.67 -18.88 23.39
CA LEU A 70 -5.60 -17.95 23.02
C LEU A 70 -4.96 -18.33 21.68
N ALA A 71 -4.72 -19.63 21.43
CA ALA A 71 -4.20 -20.10 20.15
C ALA A 71 -5.19 -19.85 19.00
N ALA A 72 -6.50 -20.03 19.23
CA ALA A 72 -7.54 -19.73 18.25
C ALA A 72 -7.58 -18.22 17.93
N ALA A 73 -7.58 -17.36 18.95
CA ALA A 73 -7.54 -15.91 18.79
C ALA A 73 -6.28 -15.44 18.04
N GLN A 74 -5.12 -16.03 18.34
CA GLN A 74 -3.88 -15.74 17.62
C GLN A 74 -3.96 -16.15 16.14
N ARG A 75 -4.50 -17.33 15.83
CA ARG A 75 -4.68 -17.76 14.44
C ARG A 75 -5.61 -16.83 13.68
N GLN A 76 -6.72 -16.42 14.30
CA GLN A 76 -7.65 -15.48 13.69
C GLN A 76 -7.00 -14.12 13.42
N ALA A 77 -6.28 -13.55 14.38
CA ALA A 77 -5.57 -12.29 14.19
C ALA A 77 -4.48 -12.38 13.10
N GLN A 78 -3.78 -13.51 13.01
CA GLN A 78 -2.80 -13.76 11.94
C GLN A 78 -3.47 -13.86 10.57
N GLN A 79 -4.62 -14.53 10.49
CA GLN A 79 -5.39 -14.64 9.26
C GLN A 79 -5.90 -13.28 8.79
N GLU A 80 -6.44 -12.46 9.69
CA GLU A 80 -6.86 -11.09 9.40
C GLU A 80 -5.70 -10.25 8.86
N ARG A 81 -4.53 -10.29 9.53
CA ARG A 81 -3.32 -9.61 9.04
C ARG A 81 -2.91 -10.08 7.64
N ALA A 82 -2.92 -11.39 7.40
CA ALA A 82 -2.59 -11.94 6.08
C ALA A 82 -3.55 -11.46 4.99
N THR A 83 -4.86 -11.42 5.28
CA THR A 83 -5.86 -10.91 4.32
C THR A 83 -5.68 -9.42 4.03
N HIS A 84 -5.36 -8.60 5.03
CA HIS A 84 -5.09 -7.18 4.84
C HIS A 84 -3.82 -6.94 4.02
N ILE A 85 -2.76 -7.73 4.24
CA ILE A 85 -1.53 -7.65 3.44
C ILE A 85 -1.80 -8.04 1.99
N ALA A 86 -2.54 -9.13 1.77
CA ALA A 86 -2.92 -9.57 0.43
C ALA A 86 -3.77 -8.51 -0.30
N ALA A 87 -4.75 -7.91 0.38
CA ALA A 87 -5.57 -6.85 -0.20
C ALA A 87 -4.75 -5.60 -0.56
N LYS A 88 -3.79 -5.21 0.29
CA LYS A 88 -2.87 -4.09 -0.01
C LYS A 88 -1.99 -4.40 -1.22
N ALA A 89 -1.42 -5.60 -1.28
CA ALA A 89 -0.59 -6.01 -2.41
C ALA A 89 -1.39 -6.04 -3.72
N GLN A 90 -2.65 -6.49 -3.68
CA GLN A 90 -3.53 -6.43 -4.84
C GLN A 90 -3.79 -4.98 -5.29
N LEU A 91 -4.11 -4.09 -4.36
CA LEU A 91 -4.37 -2.68 -4.66
C LEU A 91 -3.12 -2.00 -5.27
N GLU A 92 -1.93 -2.29 -4.73
CA GLU A 92 -0.67 -1.79 -5.29
C GLU A 92 -0.42 -2.28 -6.71
N ASN A 93 -0.74 -3.55 -7.00
CA ASN A 93 -0.61 -4.11 -8.33
C ASN A 93 -1.61 -3.49 -9.33
N GLU A 94 -2.89 -3.36 -8.93
CA GLU A 94 -3.91 -2.70 -9.75
C GLU A 94 -3.55 -1.24 -10.01
N ARG A 95 -3.05 -0.53 -8.99
CA ARG A 95 -2.53 0.83 -9.14
C ARG A 95 -1.39 0.86 -10.16
N ALA A 96 -0.39 0.00 -10.02
CA ALA A 96 0.75 -0.04 -10.93
C ALA A 96 0.30 -0.30 -12.38
N ARG A 97 -0.62 -1.24 -12.59
CA ARG A 97 -1.23 -1.52 -13.89
C ARG A 97 -1.92 -0.29 -14.48
N LEU A 98 -2.77 0.39 -13.70
CA LEU A 98 -3.46 1.61 -14.15
C LEU A 98 -2.48 2.72 -14.56
N TYR A 99 -1.37 2.88 -13.83
CA TYR A 99 -0.34 3.86 -14.22
C TYR A 99 0.34 3.49 -15.54
N GLN A 100 0.59 2.21 -15.79
CA GLN A 100 1.17 1.74 -17.04
C GLN A 100 0.19 1.93 -18.21
N ASP A 101 -1.07 1.55 -18.02
CA ASP A 101 -2.13 1.71 -19.04
C ASP A 101 -2.31 3.19 -19.40
N LEU A 102 -2.40 4.06 -18.39
CA LEU A 102 -2.54 5.50 -18.59
C LEU A 102 -1.29 6.16 -19.21
N ALA A 103 -0.10 5.62 -18.95
CA ALA A 103 1.11 6.07 -19.63
C ALA A 103 1.13 5.65 -21.11
N ALA A 104 0.66 4.44 -21.41
CA ALA A 104 0.51 3.95 -22.78
C ALA A 104 -0.52 4.77 -23.56
N ASP A 105 -1.68 5.05 -22.96
CA ASP A 105 -2.73 5.87 -23.56
C ASP A 105 -2.22 7.28 -23.88
N ARG A 106 -1.54 7.93 -22.91
CA ARG A 106 -0.93 9.25 -23.15
C ARG A 106 0.10 9.24 -24.26
N ALA A 107 0.88 8.16 -24.39
CA ALA A 107 1.85 8.02 -25.46
C ALA A 107 1.17 7.86 -26.82
N ALA A 108 0.10 7.05 -26.89
CA ALA A 108 -0.70 6.87 -28.09
C ALA A 108 -1.39 8.17 -28.53
N ASP A 109 -2.01 8.89 -27.59
CA ASP A 109 -2.64 10.19 -27.86
C ASP A 109 -1.61 11.22 -28.34
N ALA A 110 -0.43 11.27 -27.71
CA ALA A 110 0.63 12.17 -28.14
C ALA A 110 1.13 11.84 -29.56
N GLN A 111 1.20 10.56 -29.93
CA GLN A 111 1.54 10.15 -31.29
C GLN A 111 0.44 10.55 -32.29
N ARG A 112 -0.81 10.31 -31.95
CA ARG A 112 -1.96 10.71 -32.77
C ARG A 112 -2.01 12.21 -33.00
N LEU A 113 -1.86 13.01 -31.94
CA LEU A 113 -1.84 14.47 -32.05
C LEU A 113 -0.66 14.98 -32.88
N LYS A 114 0.50 14.32 -32.84
CA LYS A 114 1.63 14.66 -33.71
C LYS A 114 1.32 14.37 -35.18
N ALA A 115 0.68 13.24 -35.46
CA ALA A 115 0.27 12.89 -36.81
C ALA A 115 -0.79 13.86 -37.35
N GLU A 116 -1.81 14.19 -36.55
CA GLU A 116 -2.84 15.18 -36.90
C GLU A 116 -2.25 16.58 -37.12
N ARG A 117 -1.27 17.00 -36.31
CA ARG A 117 -0.56 18.28 -36.55
C ARG A 117 0.23 18.26 -37.86
N ALA A 118 0.90 17.15 -38.16
CA ALA A 118 1.68 17.03 -39.39
C ALA A 118 0.78 17.04 -40.63
N SER A 119 -0.41 16.43 -40.58
CA SER A 119 -1.37 16.50 -41.69
C SER A 119 -1.94 17.90 -41.87
N VAL A 120 -2.30 18.58 -40.78
CA VAL A 120 -2.80 19.97 -40.84
C VAL A 120 -1.74 20.93 -41.39
N GLU A 121 -0.48 20.76 -41.00
CA GLU A 121 0.62 21.58 -41.54
C GLU A 121 0.81 21.35 -43.05
N ALA A 122 0.71 20.10 -43.51
CA ALA A 122 0.79 19.78 -44.93
C ALA A 122 -0.37 20.39 -45.73
N GLU A 123 -1.59 20.33 -45.20
CA GLU A 123 -2.76 20.99 -45.80
C GLU A 123 -2.60 22.52 -45.84
N PHE A 124 -2.02 23.10 -44.79
CA PHE A 124 -1.74 24.52 -44.72
C PHE A 124 -0.71 24.96 -45.76
N GLU A 125 0.41 24.24 -45.91
CA GLU A 125 1.42 24.56 -46.91
C GLU A 125 0.89 24.36 -48.34
N ASP A 126 0.04 23.37 -48.61
CA ASP A 126 -0.63 23.22 -49.91
C ASP A 126 -1.59 24.39 -50.20
N ALA A 127 -2.41 24.78 -49.21
CA ALA A 127 -3.30 25.94 -49.34
C ALA A 127 -2.52 27.25 -49.56
N ARG A 128 -1.39 27.41 -48.86
CA ARG A 128 -0.49 28.54 -49.02
C ARG A 128 0.16 28.56 -50.41
N ALA A 129 0.64 27.43 -50.90
CA ALA A 129 1.23 27.32 -52.24
C ALA A 129 0.22 27.66 -53.34
N LYS A 130 -1.03 27.16 -53.22
CA LYS A 130 -2.14 27.52 -54.12
C LYS A 130 -2.43 29.02 -54.10
N LEU A 131 -2.53 29.63 -52.92
CA LEU A 131 -2.78 31.07 -52.80
C LEU A 131 -1.65 31.90 -53.43
N VAL A 132 -0.38 31.49 -53.25
CA VAL A 132 0.77 32.16 -53.88
C VAL A 132 0.70 32.03 -55.40
N ALA A 133 0.41 30.84 -55.94
CA ALA A 133 0.25 30.62 -57.37
C ALA A 133 -0.89 31.48 -57.96
N ASP A 134 -2.07 31.47 -57.33
CA ASP A 134 -3.22 32.27 -57.75
C ASP A 134 -2.90 33.76 -57.73
N SER A 135 -2.24 34.25 -56.66
CA SER A 135 -1.85 35.66 -56.57
C SER A 135 -0.81 36.06 -57.62
N MET A 136 0.13 35.18 -57.96
CA MET A 136 1.10 35.40 -59.05
C MET A 136 0.43 35.39 -60.42
N GLU A 137 -0.51 34.49 -60.67
CA GLU A 137 -1.28 34.44 -61.91
C GLU A 137 -2.11 35.72 -62.08
N ILE A 138 -2.80 36.16 -61.02
CA ILE A 138 -3.53 37.44 -61.01
C ILE A 138 -2.57 38.60 -61.30
N LEU A 139 -1.41 38.65 -60.64
CA LEU A 139 -0.41 39.70 -60.87
C LEU A 139 0.10 39.70 -62.31
N ALA A 140 0.42 38.53 -62.86
CA ALA A 140 0.84 38.37 -64.25
C ALA A 140 -0.26 38.83 -65.22
N SER A 141 -1.52 38.49 -64.95
CA SER A 141 -2.66 38.96 -65.75
C SER A 141 -2.81 40.48 -65.70
N TRP A 142 -2.49 41.13 -64.58
CA TRP A 142 -2.53 42.60 -64.46
C TRP A 142 -1.38 43.27 -65.21
N PHE A 143 -0.20 42.65 -65.27
CA PHE A 143 0.91 43.11 -66.11
C PHE A 143 0.59 42.96 -67.61
N VAL A 144 0.07 41.81 -68.03
CA VAL A 144 -0.30 41.56 -69.44
C VAL A 144 -1.42 42.49 -69.90
N ASN A 145 -2.41 42.76 -69.04
CA ASN A 145 -3.51 43.68 -69.33
C ASN A 145 -3.13 45.17 -69.13
N GLY A 146 -1.86 45.49 -68.86
CA GLY A 146 -1.34 46.85 -68.77
C GLY A 146 -1.89 47.69 -67.60
N LYS A 147 -2.50 47.05 -66.59
CA LYS A 147 -3.06 47.75 -65.40
C LYS A 147 -1.99 48.12 -64.38
N ILE A 148 -0.84 47.44 -64.40
CA ILE A 148 0.36 47.79 -63.65
C ILE A 148 1.45 48.12 -64.68
N GLN A 149 1.87 49.38 -64.75
CA GLN A 149 3.08 49.78 -65.47
C GLN A 149 4.26 49.72 -64.50
N PRO A 150 5.38 49.06 -64.84
CA PRO A 150 6.60 49.21 -64.06
C PRO A 150 6.98 50.70 -64.07
N PRO A 151 7.36 51.29 -62.92
CA PRO A 151 7.79 52.68 -62.91
C PRO A 151 9.00 52.83 -63.85
N GLU A 152 8.82 53.58 -64.94
CA GLU A 152 9.93 54.02 -65.76
C GLU A 152 10.85 54.88 -64.88
N GLY A 153 12.01 54.34 -64.51
CA GLY A 153 13.05 55.09 -63.80
C GLY A 153 13.37 54.69 -62.35
N CYS A 154 13.28 53.40 -61.97
CA CYS A 154 13.91 52.94 -60.72
C CYS A 154 15.44 52.84 -60.85
N THR A 155 16.14 53.98 -60.81
CA THR A 155 17.53 54.03 -60.35
C THR A 155 17.52 53.76 -58.84
N GLY A 156 18.10 52.64 -58.44
CA GLY A 156 18.15 52.23 -57.04
C GLY A 156 18.85 53.28 -56.18
N ASN A 157 18.12 53.86 -55.22
CA ASN A 157 18.76 54.62 -54.15
C ASN A 157 19.37 53.61 -53.17
N LEU A 158 20.63 53.24 -53.42
CA LEU A 158 21.45 52.43 -52.52
C LEU A 158 21.56 53.16 -51.17
N ILE A 159 20.83 52.68 -50.17
CA ILE A 159 21.06 53.09 -48.79
C ILE A 159 22.46 52.60 -48.41
N HIS A 160 23.41 53.52 -48.30
CA HIS A 160 24.75 53.21 -47.81
C HIS A 160 24.68 52.78 -46.34
N PHE A 161 25.14 51.57 -46.05
CA PHE A 161 25.37 51.12 -44.67
C PHE A 161 26.48 51.98 -44.02
N PRO A 162 26.27 52.53 -42.81
CA PRO A 162 27.32 53.23 -42.09
C PRO A 162 28.44 52.26 -41.70
N LYS A 163 29.67 52.60 -42.08
CA LYS A 163 30.88 51.86 -41.70
C LYS A 163 31.10 52.02 -40.18
N GLN A 164 31.18 50.88 -39.49
CA GLN A 164 31.79 50.61 -38.18
C GLN A 164 32.10 51.84 -37.30
N THR A 165 31.28 52.05 -36.27
CA THR A 165 31.65 52.84 -35.08
C THR A 165 31.40 52.04 -33.80
N GLU A 166 31.59 50.72 -33.83
CA GLU A 166 31.39 49.85 -32.64
C GLU A 166 32.70 49.49 -31.90
N GLU A 167 33.87 49.92 -32.37
CA GLU A 167 35.14 49.59 -31.69
C GLU A 167 35.51 50.55 -30.55
N ARG A 168 34.76 51.64 -30.32
CA ARG A 168 35.08 52.58 -29.23
C ARG A 168 34.26 52.41 -27.94
N ASP A 169 33.13 51.71 -28.01
CA ASP A 169 32.26 51.49 -26.83
C ASP A 169 32.47 50.12 -26.17
N ARG A 170 33.40 49.29 -26.67
CA ARG A 170 33.77 47.99 -26.06
C ARG A 170 34.88 48.07 -25.01
N GLU A 171 35.52 49.22 -24.80
CA GLU A 171 36.60 49.35 -23.81
C GLU A 171 36.16 49.88 -22.43
N GLN A 172 34.88 50.20 -22.22
CA GLN A 172 34.38 50.65 -20.91
C GLN A 172 33.05 50.00 -20.53
N ALA A 173 33.06 48.68 -20.33
CA ALA A 173 32.04 48.02 -19.54
C ALA A 173 32.67 46.95 -18.63
N PRO A 174 32.61 47.08 -17.29
CA PRO A 174 33.12 46.06 -16.39
C PRO A 174 32.21 44.82 -16.43
N MET A 175 32.81 43.65 -16.69
CA MET A 175 32.16 42.34 -16.57
C MET A 175 31.52 42.12 -15.19
N PRO A 176 30.29 41.58 -15.12
CA PRO A 176 29.87 40.77 -13.99
C PRO A 176 30.23 39.30 -14.24
N ARG A 177 31.07 38.79 -13.34
CA ARG A 177 31.55 37.42 -13.23
C ARG A 177 30.41 36.39 -13.24
N GLN A 178 30.67 35.26 -13.89
CA GLN A 178 30.00 33.98 -13.62
C GLN A 178 29.94 33.73 -12.11
N GLN A 179 28.75 33.42 -11.60
CA GLN A 179 28.58 32.93 -10.24
C GLN A 179 27.92 31.54 -10.31
N PRO A 180 28.55 30.49 -9.74
CA PRO A 180 28.00 29.15 -9.70
C PRO A 180 26.98 29.02 -8.55
N ASP A 181 26.14 27.99 -8.68
CA ASP A 181 25.33 27.35 -7.63
C ASP A 181 24.37 28.23 -6.81
N ARG A 182 23.08 28.18 -7.19
CA ARG A 182 21.98 28.40 -6.25
C ARG A 182 21.45 27.05 -5.75
N PRO A 183 21.53 26.74 -4.44
CA PRO A 183 20.83 25.59 -3.88
C PRO A 183 19.32 25.82 -3.91
N ARG A 184 18.57 24.87 -4.49
CA ARG A 184 17.11 24.80 -4.33
C ARG A 184 16.79 24.44 -2.87
N ALA A 185 16.27 25.40 -2.13
CA ALA A 185 15.75 25.20 -0.78
C ALA A 185 14.67 24.12 -0.79
N ARG A 186 14.84 23.14 0.12
CA ARG A 186 13.85 22.16 0.54
C ARG A 186 12.91 22.80 1.58
N GLU A 187 11.77 22.12 1.76
CA GLU A 187 10.75 22.26 2.84
C GLU A 187 9.71 23.37 2.60
N HIS A 188 8.39 23.17 2.75
CA HIS A 188 7.59 22.32 3.65
C HIS A 188 6.34 21.81 2.88
N GLY A 189 5.72 20.65 3.15
CA GLY A 189 5.68 19.89 4.39
C GLY A 189 4.59 20.39 5.33
N VAL A 190 3.32 20.31 4.97
CA VAL A 190 2.20 20.40 5.93
C VAL A 190 1.33 19.16 5.82
N VAL A 191 1.58 18.26 6.78
CA VAL A 191 0.70 17.20 7.26
C VAL A 191 -0.22 17.85 8.31
N GLY A 192 -1.46 17.35 8.43
CA GLY A 192 -2.49 17.81 9.38
C GLY A 192 -2.08 17.76 10.86
N PRO A 193 -2.97 18.19 11.76
CA PRO A 193 -4.14 17.38 12.14
C PRO A 193 -5.49 17.84 11.58
#